data_AF-A0A5E4M5K1-F1
#
_entry.id   AF-A0A5E4M5K1-F1
#
_cell.length_a   1.000
_cell.length_b   1.000
_cell.length_c   1.000
_cell.angle_alpha   90.00
_cell.angle_beta   90.00
_cell.angle_gamma   90.00
#
_symmetry.space_group_name_H-M   'P 1'
#
loop_
_entity.id
_entity.type
_entity.pdbx_description
1 polymer ?
#
loop_
_entity_poly.entity_id
_entity_poly.type
_entity_poly.pdbx_seq_one_letter_code
_entity_poly.pdbx_strand_id
1 'polypeptide(L)'
;MSNFVPNKVFLRGVRLHYFNMKKKAAESHRILVEVYGVHALAERKCQKWFARFKSGNFDLEDDEQPGQPKKFENHELETLLDQDLSQTQEELAKSLSIVQQTISDRLKAMGMIRKVGHWVQYELKPRTPIFHV
;
A
#
# COMPACT_ATOMS: atom_id res chain seq x y z
N MET A 1 30.29 28.57 3.80
CA MET A 1 29.47 27.65 4.62
C MET A 1 29.07 26.49 3.72
N SER A 2 29.22 25.25 4.18
CA SER A 2 28.89 24.06 3.38
C SER A 2 27.40 24.05 3.01
N ASN A 3 27.08 23.73 1.74
CA ASN A 3 25.71 23.66 1.21
C ASN A 3 24.95 22.39 1.65
N PHE A 4 25.18 21.93 2.88
CA PHE A 4 24.58 20.69 3.35
C PHE A 4 23.10 20.88 3.60
N VAL A 5 22.27 20.19 2.81
CA VAL A 5 20.82 20.15 3.00
C VAL A 5 20.46 18.89 3.79
N PRO A 6 20.00 19.01 5.04
CA PRO A 6 19.73 17.86 5.88
C PRO A 6 18.50 17.10 5.37
N ASN A 7 18.62 15.78 5.21
CA ASN A 7 17.49 14.92 4.85
C ASN A 7 16.61 14.58 6.08
N LYS A 8 15.44 13.99 5.84
CA LYS A 8 14.45 13.68 6.89
C LYS A 8 14.99 12.73 7.95
N VAL A 9 15.68 11.66 7.53
CA VAL A 9 16.24 10.61 8.40
C VAL A 9 17.36 11.17 9.28
N PHE A 10 18.25 11.97 8.68
CA PHE A 10 19.31 12.68 9.38
C PHE A 10 18.75 13.55 10.51
N LEU A 11 17.74 14.38 10.22
CA LEU A 11 17.10 15.21 11.25
C LEU A 11 16.42 14.39 12.35
N ARG A 12 15.93 13.17 12.06
CA ARG A 12 15.41 12.26 13.09
C ARG A 12 16.54 11.71 13.96
N GLY A 13 17.66 11.32 13.36
CA GLY A 13 18.86 10.92 14.09
C GLY A 13 19.39 12.01 15.03
N VAL A 14 19.43 13.27 14.56
CA VAL A 14 19.81 14.41 15.41
C VAL A 14 18.84 14.60 16.58
N ARG A 15 17.53 14.42 16.37
CA ARG A 15 16.55 14.47 17.48
C ARG A 15 16.78 13.35 18.48
N LEU A 16 17.05 12.14 18.02
CA LEU A 16 17.37 11.00 18.88
C LEU A 16 18.63 11.27 19.71
N HIS A 17 19.66 11.87 19.09
CA HIS A 17 20.86 12.31 19.79
C HIS A 17 20.52 13.29 20.92
N TYR A 18 19.73 14.34 20.65
CA TYR A 18 19.32 15.28 21.69
C TYR A 18 18.44 14.65 22.78
N PHE A 19 17.58 13.70 22.42
CA PHE A 19 16.80 12.93 23.39
C PHE A 19 17.71 12.14 24.33
N ASN A 20 18.75 11.50 23.80
CA ASN A 20 19.74 10.77 24.60
C ASN A 20 20.54 11.70 25.53
N MET A 21 20.79 12.94 25.09
CA MET A 21 21.36 14.01 25.93
C MET A 21 20.39 14.59 26.97
N LYS A 22 19.18 14.00 27.13
CA LYS A 22 18.14 14.43 28.08
C LYS A 22 17.62 15.86 27.84
N LYS A 23 17.75 16.38 26.62
CA LYS A 23 17.15 17.67 26.23
C LYS A 23 15.64 17.55 26.12
N LYS A 24 14.93 18.68 26.27
CA LYS A 24 13.48 18.74 26.01
C LYS A 24 13.21 18.93 24.51
N ALA A 25 12.07 18.44 24.03
CA ALA A 25 11.70 18.55 22.61
C ALA A 25 11.71 20.00 22.08
N ALA A 26 11.27 20.95 22.90
CA ALA A 26 11.28 22.38 22.57
C ALA A 26 12.70 22.95 22.47
N GLU A 27 13.62 22.54 23.36
CA GLU A 27 15.03 22.94 23.30
C GLU A 27 15.71 22.38 22.06
N SER A 28 15.50 21.09 21.78
CA SER A 28 16.02 20.44 20.57
C SER A 28 15.47 21.07 19.30
N HIS A 29 14.19 21.48 19.31
CA HIS A 29 13.59 22.19 18.18
C HIS A 29 14.24 23.56 17.95
N ARG A 30 14.45 24.36 19.01
CA ARG A 30 15.15 25.65 18.93
C ARG A 30 16.53 25.52 18.32
N ILE A 31 17.32 24.56 18.80
CA ILE A 31 18.67 24.30 18.27
C ILE A 31 18.61 23.86 16.80
N LEU A 32 17.66 23.00 16.43
CA LEU A 32 17.49 22.57 15.04
C LEU A 32 17.13 23.72 14.10
N VAL A 33 16.28 24.65 14.55
CA VAL A 33 15.93 25.87 13.78
C VAL A 33 17.13 26.80 13.66
N GLU A 34 17.91 26.95 14.72
CA GLU A 34 19.13 27.77 14.71
C GLU A 34 20.19 27.23 13.74
N VAL A 35 20.38 25.90 13.72
CA VAL A 35 21.43 25.25 12.90
C VAL A 35 20.98 25.04 11.45
N TYR A 36 19.72 24.63 11.22
CA TYR A 36 19.23 24.20 9.90
C TYR A 36 18.16 25.12 9.31
N GLY A 37 17.74 26.17 10.01
CA GLY A 37 16.80 27.18 9.53
C GLY A 37 15.50 26.58 8.99
N VAL A 38 15.20 26.90 7.74
CA VAL A 38 13.99 26.47 7.01
C VAL A 38 13.87 24.95 6.85
N HIS A 39 14.96 24.20 6.99
CA HIS A 39 14.94 22.74 6.90
C HIS A 39 14.49 22.07 8.21
N ALA A 40 14.39 22.83 9.32
CA ALA A 40 13.88 22.32 10.58
C ALA A 40 12.36 22.10 10.52
N LEU A 41 11.91 20.91 10.93
CA LEU A 41 10.48 20.62 11.05
C LEU A 41 9.84 21.42 12.17
N ALA A 42 8.55 21.72 12.02
CA ALA A 42 7.72 22.34 13.05
C ALA A 42 7.80 21.63 14.41
N GLU A 43 7.68 22.40 15.49
CA GLU A 43 7.82 21.92 16.87
C GLU A 43 6.95 20.69 17.18
N ARG A 44 5.69 20.68 16.69
CA ARG A 44 4.75 19.55 16.87
C ARG A 44 5.33 18.22 16.36
N LYS A 45 6.06 18.25 15.23
CA LYS A 45 6.73 17.05 14.71
C LYS A 45 7.87 16.62 15.63
N CYS A 46 8.64 17.57 16.16
CA CYS A 46 9.68 17.28 17.16
C CYS A 46 9.09 16.60 18.40
N GLN A 47 7.99 17.13 18.94
CA GLN A 47 7.29 16.55 20.09
C GLN A 47 6.77 15.13 19.81
N LYS A 48 6.18 14.88 18.64
CA LYS A 48 5.74 13.53 18.22
C LYS A 48 6.90 12.53 18.23
N TRP A 49 8.06 12.90 17.69
CA TRP A 49 9.25 12.05 17.70
C TRP A 49 9.75 11.78 19.12
N PHE A 50 9.76 12.80 19.98
CA PHE A 50 10.15 12.63 21.38
C PHE A 50 9.17 11.71 22.14
N ALA A 51 7.88 11.76 21.84
CA ALA A 51 6.91 10.82 22.40
C ALA A 51 7.20 9.38 21.95
N ARG A 52 7.52 9.17 20.67
CA ARG A 52 7.93 7.87 20.11
C ARG A 52 9.20 7.32 20.79
N PHE A 53 10.20 8.16 21.02
CA PHE A 53 11.42 7.75 21.74
C PHE A 53 11.15 7.41 23.20
N LYS A 54 10.22 8.12 23.86
CA LYS A 54 9.78 7.78 25.22
C LYS A 54 9.05 6.44 25.30
N SER A 55 8.37 6.02 24.25
CA SER A 55 7.74 4.69 24.17
C SER A 55 8.73 3.57 23.80
N GLY A 56 10.03 3.86 23.73
CA GLY A 56 11.08 2.89 23.42
C GLY A 56 11.24 2.56 21.94
N ASN A 57 10.52 3.27 21.05
CA ASN A 57 10.66 3.08 19.60
C ASN A 57 11.71 4.07 19.06
N PHE A 58 12.89 3.55 18.71
CA PHE A 58 14.03 4.33 18.21
C PHE A 58 14.23 4.22 16.69
N ASP A 59 13.33 3.52 16.00
CA ASP A 59 13.38 3.43 14.56
C ASP A 59 13.19 4.82 13.94
N LEU A 60 14.08 5.16 13.00
CA LEU A 60 14.13 6.45 12.32
C LEU A 60 13.32 6.44 11.03
N GLU A 61 12.74 5.31 10.62
CA GLU A 61 11.86 5.23 9.47
C GLU A 61 10.43 5.68 9.82
N ASP A 62 9.66 5.98 8.78
CA ASP A 62 8.23 6.18 9.00
C ASP A 62 7.61 4.81 9.30
N ASP A 63 6.69 4.76 10.28
CA ASP A 63 5.89 3.55 10.47
C ASP A 63 5.19 3.23 9.14
N GLU A 64 5.06 1.93 8.83
CA GLU A 64 4.28 1.49 7.67
C GLU A 64 2.91 2.19 7.74
N GLN A 65 2.66 3.07 6.77
CA GLN A 65 1.37 3.73 6.72
C GLN A 65 0.34 2.62 6.48
N PRO A 66 -0.68 2.47 7.34
CA PRO A 66 -1.78 1.60 7.01
C PRO A 66 -2.30 2.10 5.66
N GLY A 67 -2.14 1.27 4.65
CA GLY A 67 -2.59 1.59 3.30
C GLY A 67 -4.08 1.91 3.32
N GLN A 68 -4.58 2.45 2.21
CA GLN A 68 -6.02 2.62 2.06
C GLN A 68 -6.71 1.27 2.35
N PRO A 69 -7.70 1.23 3.27
CA PRO A 69 -8.42 0.00 3.57
C PRO A 69 -8.95 -0.58 2.26
N LYS A 70 -8.70 -1.87 2.04
CA LYS A 70 -9.16 -2.56 0.84
C LYS A 70 -10.68 -2.44 0.78
N LYS A 71 -11.20 -1.94 -0.34
CA LYS A 71 -12.66 -1.77 -0.53
C LYS A 71 -13.41 -3.11 -0.62
N PHE A 72 -12.69 -4.18 -0.93
CA PHE A 72 -13.18 -5.56 -1.04
C PHE A 72 -12.00 -6.52 -0.82
N GLU A 73 -12.30 -7.74 -0.37
CA GLU A 73 -11.32 -8.77 -0.10
C GLU A 73 -10.94 -9.56 -1.35
N ASN A 74 -9.73 -10.15 -1.38
CA ASN A 74 -9.30 -10.98 -2.53
C ASN A 74 -10.28 -12.12 -2.81
N HIS A 75 -10.76 -12.77 -1.75
CA HIS A 75 -11.63 -13.93 -1.85
C HIS A 75 -12.95 -13.61 -2.57
N GLU A 76 -13.47 -12.38 -2.45
CA GLU A 76 -14.71 -11.98 -3.12
C GLU A 76 -14.52 -11.91 -4.64
N LEU A 77 -13.37 -11.38 -5.09
CA LEU A 77 -13.03 -11.33 -6.51
C LEU A 77 -12.65 -12.71 -7.06
N GLU A 78 -11.96 -13.55 -6.28
CA GLU A 78 -11.67 -14.94 -6.65
C GLU A 78 -12.96 -15.75 -6.82
N THR A 79 -13.91 -15.60 -5.90
CA THR A 79 -15.21 -16.30 -5.98
C THR A 79 -15.99 -15.94 -7.25
N LEU A 80 -15.97 -14.67 -7.66
CA LEU A 80 -16.62 -14.24 -8.91
C LEU A 80 -15.92 -14.83 -10.15
N LEU A 81 -14.60 -14.88 -10.14
CA LEU A 81 -13.81 -15.48 -11.22
C LEU A 81 -14.02 -16.99 -11.31
N ASP A 82 -14.14 -17.70 -10.19
CA ASP A 82 -14.40 -19.14 -10.16
C ASP A 82 -15.80 -19.49 -10.70
N GLN A 83 -16.77 -18.59 -10.54
CA GLN A 83 -18.11 -18.77 -11.10
C GLN A 83 -18.11 -18.60 -12.63
N ASP A 84 -17.38 -17.60 -13.13
CA ASP A 84 -17.27 -17.35 -14.56
C ASP A 84 -15.97 -16.61 -14.91
N LEU A 85 -15.02 -17.35 -15.47
CA LEU A 85 -13.71 -16.84 -15.90
C LEU A 85 -13.80 -15.91 -17.13
N SER A 86 -14.95 -15.83 -17.80
CA SER A 86 -15.15 -15.02 -19.00
C SER A 86 -15.64 -13.59 -18.70
N GLN A 87 -15.95 -13.28 -17.43
CA GLN A 87 -16.46 -11.97 -17.02
C GLN A 87 -15.52 -10.83 -17.37
N THR A 88 -16.13 -9.71 -17.74
CA THR A 88 -15.43 -8.46 -17.99
C THR A 88 -15.13 -7.72 -16.68
N GLN A 89 -14.10 -6.87 -16.71
CA GLN A 89 -13.78 -6.02 -15.55
C GLN A 89 -14.92 -5.06 -15.17
N GLU A 90 -15.79 -4.68 -16.13
CA GLU A 90 -16.96 -3.85 -15.86
C GLU A 90 -18.05 -4.61 -15.10
N GLU A 91 -18.27 -5.89 -15.42
CA GLU A 91 -19.23 -6.72 -14.70
C GLU A 91 -18.76 -6.98 -13.27
N LEU A 92 -17.47 -7.31 -13.09
CA LEU A 92 -16.86 -7.45 -11.77
C LEU A 92 -16.95 -6.15 -10.96
N ALA A 93 -16.72 -5.01 -11.60
CA ALA A 93 -16.84 -3.70 -10.99
C ALA A 93 -18.28 -3.40 -10.53
N LYS A 94 -19.29 -3.75 -11.34
CA LYS A 94 -20.71 -3.60 -10.98
C LYS A 94 -21.09 -4.52 -9.82
N SER A 95 -20.70 -5.79 -9.86
CA SER A 95 -20.99 -6.77 -8.80
C SER A 95 -20.38 -6.38 -7.46
N LEU A 96 -19.14 -5.86 -7.47
CA LEU A 96 -18.43 -5.42 -6.27
C LEU A 96 -18.71 -3.94 -5.92
N SER A 97 -19.57 -3.24 -6.67
CA SER A 97 -19.87 -1.82 -6.50
C SER A 97 -18.62 -0.92 -6.39
N ILE A 98 -17.58 -1.21 -7.18
CA ILE A 98 -16.32 -0.46 -7.22
C ILE A 98 -15.98 0.03 -8.63
N VAL A 99 -15.02 0.94 -8.73
CA VAL A 99 -14.55 1.47 -10.01
C VAL A 99 -13.72 0.39 -10.72
N GLN A 100 -13.95 0.22 -12.03
CA GLN A 100 -13.22 -0.72 -12.90
C GLN A 100 -11.69 -0.66 -12.75
N GLN A 101 -11.12 0.54 -12.59
CA GLN A 101 -9.69 0.71 -12.38
C GLN A 101 -9.18 -0.08 -11.15
N THR A 102 -9.97 -0.12 -10.08
CA THR A 102 -9.63 -0.88 -8.86
C THR A 102 -9.58 -2.38 -9.14
N ILE A 103 -10.47 -2.90 -9.98
CA ILE A 103 -10.45 -4.30 -10.43
C ILE A 103 -9.19 -4.56 -11.27
N SER A 104 -8.88 -3.66 -12.21
CA SER A 104 -7.71 -3.80 -13.09
C SER A 104 -6.40 -3.85 -12.30
N ASP A 105 -6.21 -2.91 -11.34
CA ASP A 105 -5.03 -2.87 -10.49
C ASP A 105 -4.94 -4.11 -9.59
N ARG A 106 -6.09 -4.61 -9.12
CA ARG A 106 -6.14 -5.79 -8.26
C ARG A 106 -5.82 -7.07 -9.02
N LEU A 107 -6.38 -7.28 -10.20
CA LEU A 107 -6.07 -8.43 -11.05
C LEU A 107 -4.58 -8.49 -11.37
N LYS A 108 -3.95 -7.34 -11.66
CA LYS A 108 -2.50 -7.24 -11.84
C LYS A 108 -1.72 -7.61 -10.57
N ALA A 109 -2.14 -7.12 -9.40
CA ALA A 109 -1.50 -7.46 -8.13
C ALA A 109 -1.62 -8.96 -7.79
N MET A 110 -2.67 -9.63 -8.23
CA MET A 110 -2.83 -11.09 -8.12
C MET A 110 -2.10 -11.89 -9.20
N GLY A 111 -1.46 -11.23 -10.18
CA GLY A 111 -0.77 -11.90 -11.29
C GLY A 111 -1.70 -12.51 -12.35
N MET A 112 -2.98 -12.11 -12.36
CA MET A 112 -3.98 -12.63 -13.30
C MET A 112 -3.81 -11.98 -14.68
N ILE A 113 -3.86 -12.79 -15.73
CA ILE A 113 -3.79 -12.34 -17.13
C ILE A 113 -5.00 -12.86 -17.91
N ARG A 114 -5.58 -12.01 -18.77
CA ARG A 114 -6.69 -12.43 -19.63
C ARG A 114 -6.14 -13.22 -20.81
N LYS A 115 -6.51 -14.49 -20.91
CA LYS A 115 -6.23 -15.33 -22.08
C LYS A 115 -7.50 -15.46 -22.92
N VAL A 116 -7.34 -15.47 -24.24
CA VAL A 116 -8.44 -15.78 -25.15
C VAL A 116 -8.73 -17.27 -25.11
N GLY A 117 -10.01 -17.64 -25.21
CA GLY A 117 -10.41 -19.04 -25.29
C GLY A 117 -9.85 -19.72 -26.54
N HIS A 118 -9.71 -21.04 -26.47
CA HIS A 118 -9.32 -21.84 -27.63
C HIS A 118 -10.52 -22.03 -28.56
N TRP A 119 -10.28 -21.88 -29.86
CA TRP A 119 -11.28 -22.23 -30.88
C TRP A 119 -11.41 -23.74 -30.98
N VAL A 120 -12.64 -24.25 -30.89
CA VAL A 120 -12.96 -25.66 -31.11
C VAL A 120 -13.76 -25.77 -32.41
N GLN A 121 -13.30 -26.61 -33.34
CA GLN A 121 -13.78 -26.65 -34.73
C GLN A 121 -15.21 -27.23 -34.88
N TYR A 122 -15.65 -28.05 -33.93
CA TYR A 122 -16.97 -28.64 -33.95
C TYR A 122 -17.52 -28.79 -32.53
N GLU A 123 -18.81 -28.59 -32.38
CA GLU A 123 -19.53 -28.83 -31.12
C GLU A 123 -19.92 -30.31 -31.05
N LEU A 124 -19.35 -31.03 -30.09
CA LEU A 124 -19.66 -32.45 -29.89
C LEU A 124 -21.06 -32.59 -29.29
N LYS A 125 -21.92 -33.37 -29.97
CA LYS A 125 -23.20 -33.79 -29.42
C LYS A 125 -23.03 -35.10 -28.64
N PRO A 126 -23.80 -35.31 -27.55
CA PRO A 126 -23.80 -36.59 -26.85
C PRO A 126 -24.20 -37.71 -27.81
N ARG A 127 -23.46 -38.82 -27.76
CA ARG A 127 -23.66 -39.97 -28.65
C ARG A 127 -25.01 -40.63 -28.31
N THR A 128 -25.92 -40.70 -29.29
CA THR A 128 -27.13 -41.50 -29.16
C THR A 128 -26.79 -43.00 -29.17
N PRO A 129 -27.23 -43.78 -28.18
CA PRO A 129 -27.02 -45.23 -28.20
C PRO A 129 -27.83 -45.85 -29.33
N ILE A 130 -27.17 -46.61 -30.19
CA ILE A 130 -27.82 -47.37 -31.27
C ILE A 130 -28.30 -48.68 -30.65
N PHE A 131 -29.62 -48.84 -30.52
CA PHE A 131 -30.21 -50.12 -30.16
C PHE A 131 -30.47 -50.90 -31.46
N HIS A 132 -29.77 -52.02 -31.65
CA HIS A 132 -30.12 -52.99 -32.68
C HIS A 132 -31.25 -53.88 -32.15
N VAL A 133 -32.36 -53.92 -32.91
CA VAL A 133 -33.48 -54.87 -32.72
C VAL A 133 -33.22 -56.10 -33.55
#